data_AF-A0A7W0S609-F1
#
_entry.id   AF-A0A7W0S609-F1
#
_cell.length_a   1.000
_cell.length_b   1.000
_cell.length_c   1.000
_cell.angle_alpha   90.00
_cell.angle_beta   90.00
_cell.angle_gamma   90.00
#
_symmetry.space_group_name_H-M   'P 1'
#
loop_
_entity.id
_entity.type
_entity.pdbx_description
1 polymer ?
#
loop_
_entity_poly.entity_id
_entity_poly.type
_entity_poly.pdbx_seq_one_letter_code
_entity_poly.pdbx_strand_id
1 'polypeptide(L)'
;MEQANQEPEVVKNPVEQETLVRDIGGELTEHFLSYIRGELGFDDLTFLVYESLEDLHVIASGEYELEYFEDEDEDEGEYDEEKAIAEQEDLAQEPSR
;
A
#
# COMPACT_ATOMS: atom_id res chain seq x y z
N MET A 1 -17.02 -17.32 34.17
CA MET A 1 -15.64 -16.79 34.20
C MET A 1 -15.49 -16.04 32.90
N GLU A 2 -15.57 -14.72 32.98
CA GLU A 2 -15.41 -13.83 31.83
C GLU A 2 -13.92 -13.84 31.48
N GLN A 3 -13.57 -14.45 30.35
CA GLN A 3 -12.22 -14.33 29.82
C GLN A 3 -12.09 -12.90 29.33
N ALA A 4 -11.33 -12.09 30.07
CA ALA A 4 -10.91 -10.80 29.59
C ALA A 4 -10.14 -11.03 28.29
N ASN A 5 -10.69 -10.53 27.17
CA ASN A 5 -9.91 -10.29 25.96
C ASN A 5 -8.78 -9.35 26.38
N GLN A 6 -7.59 -9.89 26.58
CA GLN A 6 -6.38 -9.08 26.57
C GLN A 6 -6.21 -8.63 25.13
N GLU A 7 -6.53 -7.37 24.88
CA GLU A 7 -6.07 -6.67 23.68
C GLU A 7 -4.56 -6.93 23.54
N PRO A 8 -4.07 -7.31 22.34
CA PRO A 8 -2.65 -7.53 22.16
C PRO A 8 -1.91 -6.25 22.53
N GLU A 9 -0.98 -6.34 23.49
CA GLU A 9 -0.12 -5.23 23.83
C GLU A 9 0.72 -4.93 22.58
N VAL A 10 0.45 -3.80 21.91
CA VAL A 10 1.19 -3.38 20.72
C VAL A 10 2.62 -3.05 21.16
N VAL A 11 3.51 -4.04 21.06
CA VAL A 11 4.91 -3.87 21.42
C VAL A 11 5.58 -3.03 20.34
N LYS A 12 5.86 -1.77 20.66
CA LYS A 12 6.64 -0.86 19.81
C LYS A 12 7.96 -1.53 19.39
N ASN A 13 8.11 -1.82 18.10
CA ASN A 13 9.36 -2.35 17.55
C ASN A 13 10.27 -1.18 17.13
N PRO A 14 11.39 -0.93 17.81
CA PRO A 14 12.21 0.26 17.54
C PRO A 14 12.80 0.27 16.13
N VAL A 15 13.17 -0.89 15.58
CA VAL A 15 13.75 -0.99 14.24
C VAL A 15 12.69 -0.63 13.19
N GLU A 16 11.47 -1.09 13.39
CA GLU A 16 10.35 -0.78 12.50
C GLU A 16 9.98 0.71 12.56
N GLN A 17 9.90 1.29 13.76
CA GLN A 17 9.67 2.73 13.92
C GLN A 17 10.75 3.55 13.21
N GLU A 18 12.02 3.13 13.30
CA GLU A 18 13.10 3.79 12.57
C GLU A 18 12.93 3.67 11.04
N THR A 19 12.47 2.54 10.53
CA THR A 19 12.17 2.35 9.10
C THR A 19 11.03 3.29 8.66
N LEU A 20 9.89 3.26 9.35
CA LEU A 20 8.73 4.11 9.03
C LEU A 20 9.09 5.60 9.05
N VAL A 21 9.89 6.04 10.03
CA VAL A 21 10.35 7.43 10.11
C VAL A 21 11.27 7.79 8.93
N ARG A 22 12.10 6.85 8.46
CA ARG A 22 12.95 7.08 7.27
C ARG A 22 12.11 7.18 6.01
N ASP A 23 11.08 6.37 5.87
CA ASP A 23 10.18 6.38 4.72
C ASP A 23 9.43 7.71 4.64
N ILE A 24 8.82 8.16 5.75
CA ILE A 24 8.19 9.49 5.87
C ILE A 24 9.19 10.61 5.51
N GLY A 25 10.43 10.52 6.01
CA GLY A 25 11.47 11.50 5.70
C GLY A 25 11.85 11.53 4.21
N GLY A 26 11.84 10.37 3.55
CA GLY A 26 12.04 10.23 2.11
C GLY A 26 10.92 10.89 1.32
N GLU A 27 9.66 10.60 1.64
CA GLU A 27 8.48 11.19 1.01
C GLU A 27 8.45 12.71 1.17
N LEU A 28 8.70 13.23 2.37
CA LEU A 28 8.83 14.67 2.61
C LEU A 28 9.91 15.32 1.76
N THR A 29 11.04 14.64 1.57
CA THR A 29 12.12 15.14 0.71
C THR A 29 11.66 15.25 -0.74
N GLU A 30 10.94 14.26 -1.26
CA GLU A 30 10.38 14.31 -2.61
C GLU A 30 9.32 15.41 -2.75
N HIS A 31 8.44 15.59 -1.77
CA HIS A 31 7.47 16.70 -1.76
C HIS A 31 8.15 18.07 -1.81
N PHE A 32 9.22 18.27 -1.03
CA PHE A 32 10.00 19.51 -1.07
C PHE A 32 10.67 19.72 -2.44
N LEU A 33 11.20 18.66 -3.05
CA LEU A 33 11.78 18.74 -4.39
C LEU A 33 10.72 19.11 -5.43
N SER A 34 9.55 18.49 -5.39
CA SER A 34 8.43 18.80 -6.29
C SER A 34 7.93 20.23 -6.13
N TYR A 35 7.89 20.78 -4.91
CA TYR A 35 7.61 22.20 -4.70
C TYR A 35 8.65 23.13 -5.36
N ILE A 36 9.94 22.83 -5.21
CA ILE A 36 11.02 23.61 -5.86
C ILE A 36 10.98 23.50 -7.38
N ARG A 37 10.56 22.35 -7.92
CA ARG A 37 10.34 22.14 -9.36
C ARG A 37 9.08 22.84 -9.88
N GLY A 38 8.19 23.30 -8.99
CA GLY A 38 6.92 23.93 -9.34
C GLY A 38 5.81 22.93 -9.69
N GLU A 39 5.96 21.66 -9.29
CA GLU A 39 4.99 20.58 -9.49
C GLU A 39 3.92 20.57 -8.39
N LEU A 40 4.24 21.10 -7.19
CA LEU A 40 3.33 21.25 -6.06
C LEU A 40 3.13 22.73 -5.71
N GLY A 41 1.90 23.09 -5.33
CA GLY A 41 1.58 24.38 -4.74
C GLY A 41 2.04 24.50 -3.29
N PHE A 42 2.03 25.72 -2.74
CA PHE A 42 2.35 25.94 -1.32
C PHE A 42 1.27 25.36 -0.41
N ASP A 43 0.01 25.45 -0.81
CA ASP A 43 -1.14 24.83 -0.18
C ASP A 43 -1.00 23.31 -0.15
N ASP A 44 -0.75 22.67 -1.31
CA ASP A 44 -0.55 21.23 -1.39
C ASP A 44 0.60 20.76 -0.48
N LEU A 45 1.74 21.45 -0.54
CA LEU A 45 2.89 21.12 0.30
C LEU A 45 2.56 21.24 1.80
N THR A 46 1.77 22.25 2.19
CA THR A 46 1.40 22.45 3.59
C THR A 46 0.54 21.31 4.10
N PHE A 47 -0.40 20.80 3.28
CA PHE A 47 -1.20 19.64 3.63
C PHE A 47 -0.34 18.38 3.75
N LEU A 48 0.51 18.11 2.78
CA LEU A 48 1.39 16.93 2.80
C LEU A 48 2.33 16.93 4.00
N VAL A 49 2.90 18.10 4.34
CA VAL A 49 3.74 18.24 5.55
C VAL A 49 2.93 18.00 6.82
N TYR A 50 1.70 18.50 6.88
CA TYR A 50 0.83 18.26 8.02
C TYR A 50 0.52 16.77 8.18
N GLU A 51 0.16 16.07 7.10
CA GLU A 51 -0.12 14.63 7.09
C GLU A 51 1.11 13.83 7.57
N SER A 52 2.30 14.09 7.01
CA SER A 52 3.52 13.42 7.46
C SER A 52 3.87 13.67 8.94
N LEU A 53 3.53 14.85 9.49
CA LEU A 53 3.71 15.13 10.92
C LEU A 53 2.68 14.41 11.80
N GLU A 54 1.46 14.24 11.31
CA GLU A 54 0.43 13.44 11.95
C GLU A 54 0.84 11.95 11.97
N ASP A 55 1.32 11.40 10.85
CA ASP A 55 1.84 10.03 10.77
C ASP A 55 3.00 9.80 11.74
N LEU A 56 3.94 10.75 11.79
CA LEU A 56 5.04 10.71 12.75
C LEU A 56 4.53 10.71 14.20
N HIS A 57 3.46 11.47 14.49
CA HIS A 57 2.85 11.48 15.81
C HIS A 57 2.23 10.13 16.18
N VAL A 58 1.53 9.48 15.24
CA VAL A 58 0.95 8.15 15.41
C VAL A 58 2.04 7.09 15.65
N ILE A 59 3.14 7.13 14.90
CA ILE A 59 4.28 6.21 15.11
C ILE A 59 4.88 6.42 16.50
N ALA A 60 5.04 7.68 16.93
CA ALA A 60 5.59 8.00 18.25
C ALA A 60 4.66 7.57 19.40
N SER A 61 3.34 7.79 19.26
CA SER A 61 2.35 7.32 20.23
C SER A 61 2.32 5.79 20.29
N GLY A 62 2.64 5.13 19.18
CA GLY A 62 2.56 3.68 19.01
C GLY A 62 1.12 3.20 18.81
N GLU A 63 0.24 4.11 18.37
CA GLU A 63 -1.17 3.84 18.08
C GLU A 63 -1.35 3.48 16.58
N TYR A 64 -0.45 2.65 16.04
CA TYR A 64 -0.52 2.16 14.67
C TYR A 64 -0.56 0.63 14.62
N GLU A 65 -1.25 0.11 13.62
CA GLU A 65 -1.22 -1.29 13.22
C GLU A 65 -0.71 -1.34 11.77
N LEU A 66 0.25 -2.22 11.49
CA LEU A 66 0.75 -2.43 10.14
C LEU A 66 0.00 -3.60 9.49
N GLU A 67 -0.58 -3.32 8.33
CA GLU A 67 -1.07 -4.37 7.44
C GLU A 67 0.06 -4.77 6.50
N TYR A 68 0.61 -5.96 6.70
CA TYR A 68 1.53 -6.57 5.74
C TYR A 68 0.68 -7.23 4.65
N PHE A 69 0.64 -6.60 3.48
CA PHE A 69 0.20 -7.30 2.28
C PHE A 69 1.35 -8.24 1.91
N GLU A 70 1.21 -9.53 2.25
CA GLU A 70 1.97 -10.55 1.54
C GLU A 70 1.58 -10.38 0.08
N ASP A 71 2.55 -10.00 -0.77
CA ASP A 71 2.37 -9.98 -2.21
C ASP A 71 1.65 -11.27 -2.59
N GLU A 72 0.38 -11.17 -3.00
CA GLU A 72 -0.27 -12.28 -3.69
C GLU A 72 0.63 -12.55 -4.89
N ASP A 73 1.39 -13.64 -4.81
CA ASP A 73 2.18 -14.17 -5.91
C ASP A 73 1.37 -13.96 -7.19
N GLU A 74 1.89 -13.14 -8.10
CA GLU A 74 1.39 -13.00 -9.47
C GLU A 74 1.43 -14.42 -10.08
N ASP A 75 0.37 -15.18 -9.89
CA ASP A 75 0.07 -16.37 -10.69
C ASP A 75 -0.34 -15.80 -12.06
N GLU A 76 0.65 -15.36 -12.83
CA GLU A 76 0.55 -15.20 -14.28
C GLU A 76 0.13 -16.57 -14.81
N GLY A 77 -1.18 -16.80 -14.82
CA GLY A 77 -1.78 -18.03 -15.33
C GLY A 77 -1.21 -18.30 -16.70
N GLU A 78 -0.38 -19.34 -16.79
CA GLU A 78 0.28 -19.80 -17.99
C GLU A 78 -0.77 -19.88 -19.11
N TYR A 79 -0.53 -19.18 -20.22
CA TYR A 79 -1.46 -19.17 -21.35
C TYR A 79 -1.63 -20.61 -21.87
N ASP A 80 -2.79 -21.20 -21.56
CA ASP A 80 -3.18 -22.51 -22.05
C ASP A 80 -3.72 -22.38 -23.49
N GLU A 81 -2.83 -22.60 -24.45
CA GLU A 81 -3.14 -22.57 -25.88
C GLU A 81 -4.24 -23.58 -26.24
N GLU A 82 -4.30 -24.74 -25.59
CA GLU A 82 -5.31 -25.77 -25.88
C GLU A 82 -6.71 -25.29 -25.49
N LYS A 83 -6.83 -24.63 -24.32
CA LYS A 83 -8.08 -24.01 -23.89
C LYS A 83 -8.50 -22.88 -24.82
N ALA A 84 -7.56 -22.03 -25.24
CA ALA A 84 -7.84 -20.92 -26.15
C ALA A 84 -8.32 -21.40 -27.54
N ILE A 85 -7.75 -22.49 -28.06
CA ILE A 85 -8.18 -23.09 -29.33
C ILE A 85 -9.59 -23.69 -29.19
N ALA A 86 -9.87 -24.41 -28.10
CA ALA A 86 -11.17 -25.00 -27.86
C ALA A 86 -12.30 -23.96 -27.79
N GLU A 87 -12.05 -22.81 -27.14
CA GLU A 87 -13.01 -21.70 -27.08
C GLU A 87 -13.25 -21.05 -28.45
N GLN A 88 -12.21 -20.92 -29.29
CA GLN A 88 -12.37 -20.42 -30.66
C GLN A 88 -13.15 -21.39 -31.54
N GLU A 89 -12.92 -22.69 -31.41
CA GLU A 89 -13.67 -23.68 -32.19
C GLU A 89 -15.15 -23.64 -31.84
N ASP A 90 -15.52 -23.52 -30.57
CA ASP A 90 -16.93 -23.47 -30.13
C ASP A 90 -17.65 -22.24 -30.70
N LEU A 91 -17.00 -21.06 -30.66
CA LEU A 91 -17.52 -19.82 -31.25
C LEU A 91 -17.67 -19.89 -32.77
N ALA A 92 -16.78 -20.62 -33.45
CA ALA A 92 -16.80 -20.77 -34.90
C ALA A 92 -17.91 -21.73 -35.40
N GLN A 93 -18.48 -22.55 -34.50
CA GLN A 93 -19.58 -23.47 -34.83
C GLN A 93 -20.97 -22.86 -34.66
N GLU A 94 -21.11 -21.63 -34.14
CA GLU A 94 -22.41 -20.99 -34.05
C GLU A 94 -22.92 -20.59 -35.45
N PRO A 95 -24.07 -21.12 -35.91
CA PRO A 95 -24.64 -20.70 -37.19
C PRO A 95 -25.10 -19.25 -37.09
N SER A 96 -24.70 -18.40 -38.04
CA SER A 96 -25.18 -17.02 -38.16
C SER A 96 -26.72 -17.01 -38.09
N ARG A 97 -27.26 -16.39 -37.05
CA ARG A 97 -28.71 -16.13 -36.95
C ARG A 97 -29.14 -15.00 -37.88
#